data_AF-A0A812GJ20-F1
#
_entry.id   AF-A0A812GJ20-F1
#
_cell.length_a   1.000
_cell.length_b   1.000
_cell.length_c   1.000
_cell.angle_alpha   90.00
_cell.angle_beta   90.00
_cell.angle_gamma   90.00
#
_symmetry.space_group_name_H-M   'P 1'
#
loop_
_entity.id
_entity.type
_entity.pdbx_description
1 polymer ?
#
loop_
_entity_poly.entity_id
_entity_poly.type
_entity_poly.pdbx_seq_one_letter_code
_entity_poly.pdbx_strand_id
1 'polypeptide(L)'
;MPLPFKVPLTDVDFAMRLLSASKGILGEIKELIAAALDVALAKNKDYIGEEDFAAVYEKINDPNDINPFTVQIDALTIEQIASYENYVTDAETGELRFVKQVFSKLSIQQLIG
;
A
#
# COMPACT_ATOMS: atom_id res chain seq x y z
N MET A 1 -6.32 -0.52 26.84
CA MET A 1 -7.30 -0.80 25.77
C MET A 1 -6.58 -0.54 24.46
N PRO A 2 -6.63 -1.41 23.44
CA PRO A 2 -5.92 -1.12 22.19
C PRO A 2 -6.42 0.20 21.63
N LEU A 3 -5.50 1.07 21.20
CA LEU A 3 -5.85 2.34 20.57
C LEU A 3 -6.68 2.05 19.31
N PRO A 4 -7.85 2.68 19.15
CA PRO A 4 -8.65 2.51 17.95
C PRO A 4 -7.92 3.11 16.74
N PHE A 5 -8.19 2.58 15.55
CA PHE A 5 -7.80 3.25 14.31
C PHE A 5 -8.78 4.37 14.00
N LYS A 6 -8.28 5.53 13.60
CA LYS A 6 -9.10 6.66 13.13
C LYS A 6 -9.89 6.28 11.88
N VAL A 7 -9.23 5.59 10.95
CA VAL A 7 -9.84 4.98 9.76
C VAL A 7 -9.85 3.47 9.97
N PRO A 8 -11.00 2.79 9.84
CA PRO A 8 -11.06 1.34 10.00
C PRO A 8 -10.12 0.61 9.05
N LEU A 9 -9.48 -0.48 9.48
CA LEU A 9 -8.66 -1.33 8.61
C LEU A 9 -9.46 -2.00 7.47
N THR A 10 -10.80 -2.04 7.59
CA THR A 10 -11.72 -2.53 6.57
C THR A 10 -12.03 -1.49 5.49
N ASP A 11 -11.61 -0.24 5.68
CA ASP A 11 -11.72 0.79 4.66
C ASP A 11 -10.85 0.44 3.46
N VAL A 12 -11.42 0.49 2.27
CA VAL A 12 -10.76 0.03 1.03
C VAL A 12 -9.53 0.88 0.73
N ASP A 13 -9.66 2.20 0.88
CA ASP A 13 -8.58 3.13 0.56
C ASP A 13 -7.41 2.93 1.52
N PHE A 14 -7.71 2.82 2.81
CA PHE A 14 -6.69 2.56 3.81
C PHE A 14 -6.03 1.19 3.65
N ALA A 15 -6.80 0.16 3.32
CA ALA A 15 -6.28 -1.18 3.03
C ALA A 15 -5.34 -1.17 1.81
N MET A 16 -5.66 -0.42 0.76
CA MET A 16 -4.81 -0.26 -0.42
C MET A 16 -3.49 0.46 -0.09
N ARG A 17 -3.52 1.47 0.79
CA ARG A 17 -2.30 2.15 1.26
C ARG A 17 -1.40 1.21 2.07
N LEU A 18 -1.99 0.43 2.98
CA LEU A 18 -1.26 -0.58 3.76
C LEU A 18 -0.64 -1.63 2.83
N LEU A 19 -1.40 -2.12 1.85
CA LEU A 19 -0.92 -3.08 0.86
C LEU A 19 0.21 -2.50 0.01
N SER A 20 0.12 -1.23 -0.40
CA SER A 20 1.20 -0.54 -1.11
C SER A 20 2.45 -0.42 -0.25
N ALA A 21 2.29 0.01 1.00
CA ALA A 21 3.39 0.27 1.92
C ALA A 21 4.13 -1.00 2.33
N SER A 22 3.40 -2.10 2.53
CA SER A 22 3.96 -3.39 2.91
C SER A 22 4.42 -4.22 1.72
N LYS A 23 4.35 -3.64 0.51
CA LYS A 23 4.47 -4.35 -0.77
C LYS A 23 3.71 -5.67 -0.68
N GLY A 24 2.47 -5.64 -0.21
CA GLY A 24 1.54 -6.74 0.14
C GLY A 24 2.08 -7.98 0.86
N ILE A 25 3.20 -7.87 1.57
CA ILE A 25 3.70 -8.91 2.47
C ILE A 25 2.98 -8.79 3.82
N LEU A 26 2.23 -9.83 4.21
CA LEU A 26 1.46 -9.82 5.47
C LEU A 26 2.32 -9.59 6.72
N GLY A 27 3.56 -10.08 6.72
CA GLY A 27 4.52 -9.81 7.80
C GLY A 27 4.79 -8.31 7.95
N GLU A 28 5.06 -7.62 6.84
CA GLU A 28 5.33 -6.19 6.82
C GLU A 28 4.10 -5.36 7.22
N ILE A 29 2.88 -5.81 6.88
CA ILE A 29 1.64 -5.17 7.36
C ILE A 29 1.59 -5.15 8.89
N LYS A 30 1.92 -6.27 9.54
CA LYS A 30 1.90 -6.35 11.02
C LYS A 30 2.94 -5.43 11.65
N GLU A 31 4.14 -5.39 11.08
CA GLU A 31 5.22 -4.51 11.55
C GLU A 31 4.84 -3.03 11.37
N LEU A 32 4.25 -2.64 10.25
CA LEU A 32 3.75 -1.28 10.02
C LEU A 32 2.68 -0.89 11.06
N ILE A 33 1.74 -1.78 11.34
CA ILE A 33 0.69 -1.53 12.36
C ILE A 33 1.30 -1.38 13.75
N ALA A 34 2.24 -2.26 14.13
CA ALA A 34 2.91 -2.19 15.42
C ALA A 34 3.71 -0.89 15.57
N ALA A 35 4.49 -0.52 14.56
CA ALA A 35 5.26 0.72 14.55
C ALA A 35 4.37 1.96 14.58
N ALA A 36 3.23 1.97 13.88
CA ALA A 36 2.29 3.08 13.89
C ALA A 36 1.63 3.24 15.27
N LEU A 37 1.31 2.13 15.94
CA LEU A 37 0.84 2.12 17.32
C LEU A 37 1.89 2.74 18.27
N ASP A 38 3.17 2.36 18.14
CA ASP A 38 4.25 2.93 18.97
C ASP A 38 4.39 4.44 18.76
N VAL A 39 4.26 4.92 17.52
CA VAL A 39 4.29 6.36 17.21
C VAL A 39 3.08 7.08 17.84
N ALA A 40 1.88 6.51 17.75
CA ALA A 40 0.68 7.08 18.35
C ALA A 40 0.78 7.16 19.88
N LEU A 41 1.27 6.08 20.51
CA LEU A 41 1.50 6.02 21.96
C LEU A 41 2.55 7.04 22.40
N ALA A 42 3.68 7.15 21.71
CA ALA A 42 4.74 8.11 22.02
C ALA A 42 4.25 9.57 21.94
N LYS A 43 3.24 9.83 21.11
CA LYS A 43 2.57 11.13 20.96
C LYS A 43 1.37 11.33 21.89
N ASN A 44 1.09 10.38 22.79
CA ASN A 44 -0.09 10.37 23.67
C ASN A 44 -1.41 10.60 22.91
N LYS A 45 -1.56 10.00 21.73
CA LYS A 45 -2.82 10.05 20.97
C LYS A 45 -3.84 9.07 21.53
N ASP A 46 -5.12 9.38 21.32
CA ASP A 46 -6.25 8.50 21.65
C ASP A 46 -6.65 7.56 20.49
N TYR A 47 -6.01 7.68 19.33
CA TYR A 47 -6.20 6.84 18.16
C TYR A 47 -4.94 6.75 17.30
N ILE A 48 -4.85 5.72 16.46
CA ILE A 48 -3.82 5.58 15.42
C ILE A 48 -4.34 6.22 14.14
N GLY A 49 -3.64 7.22 13.60
CA GLY A 49 -4.00 7.92 12.36
C GLY A 49 -3.09 7.57 11.19
N GLU A 50 -3.53 7.88 9.97
CA GLU A 50 -2.72 7.75 8.74
C GLU A 50 -1.37 8.47 8.86
N GLU A 51 -1.32 9.60 9.57
CA GLU A 51 -0.10 10.35 9.82
C GLU A 51 0.95 9.59 10.66
N ASP A 52 0.52 8.60 11.45
CA ASP A 52 1.44 7.75 12.22
C ASP A 52 2.06 6.69 11.31
N PHE A 53 1.29 6.15 10.37
CA PHE A 53 1.80 5.27 9.31
C PHE A 53 2.73 6.01 8.34
N ALA A 54 2.38 7.25 7.97
CA ALA A 54 3.23 8.09 7.13
C ALA A 54 4.60 8.31 7.79
N ALA A 55 4.62 8.65 9.08
CA ALA A 55 5.84 8.87 9.83
C ALA A 55 6.68 7.59 10.02
N VAL A 56 6.05 6.42 10.10
CA VAL A 56 6.77 5.13 10.09
C VAL A 56 7.39 4.88 8.72
N TYR A 57 6.61 5.05 7.65
CA TYR A 57 7.05 4.78 6.28
C TYR A 57 8.29 5.61 5.91
N GLU A 58 8.28 6.91 6.25
CA GLU A 58 9.41 7.83 6.02
C GLU A 58 10.68 7.48 6.81
N LYS A 59 10.55 6.77 7.94
CA LYS A 59 11.69 6.35 8.74
C LYS A 59 12.39 5.11 8.22
N ILE A 60 11.66 4.23 7.53
CA ILE A 60 12.15 2.90 7.15
C ILE A 60 12.48 2.79 5.65
N ASN A 61 11.90 3.65 4.82
CA ASN A 61 12.09 3.64 3.36
C ASN A 61 12.98 4.80 2.89
N ASP A 62 13.35 4.77 1.61
CA ASP A 62 14.16 5.84 1.02
C ASP A 62 13.34 7.15 1.00
N PRO A 63 13.93 8.32 1.33
CA PRO A 63 13.23 9.61 1.23
C PRO A 63 12.69 9.94 -0.17
N ASN A 64 13.22 9.29 -1.22
CA ASN A 64 12.73 9.44 -2.58
C ASN A 64 11.55 8.51 -2.91
N ASP A 65 11.23 7.55 -2.03
CA ASP A 65 10.08 6.66 -2.21
C ASP A 65 8.78 7.43 -1.98
N ILE A 66 7.77 7.16 -2.81
CA ILE A 66 6.45 7.77 -2.68
C ILE A 66 5.78 7.18 -1.43
N ASN A 67 5.55 8.02 -0.42
CA ASN A 67 4.87 7.60 0.81
C ASN A 67 3.38 7.32 0.55
N PRO A 68 2.94 6.05 0.66
CA PRO A 68 1.57 5.65 0.35
C PRO A 68 0.50 6.28 1.23
N PHE A 69 0.86 6.86 2.38
CA PHE A 69 -0.09 7.49 3.30
C PHE A 69 -0.23 9.00 3.07
N THR A 70 0.51 9.58 2.12
CA THR A 70 0.52 11.04 1.87
C THR A 70 0.02 11.44 0.49
N VAL A 71 0.00 10.50 -0.46
CA VAL A 71 -0.44 10.75 -1.84
C VAL A 71 -1.93 10.48 -2.04
N GLN A 72 -2.48 10.99 -3.15
CA GLN A 72 -3.83 10.59 -3.57
C GLN A 72 -3.85 9.10 -3.93
N ILE A 73 -4.98 8.44 -3.66
CA ILE A 73 -5.11 7.00 -3.89
C ILE A 73 -4.88 6.62 -5.37
N ASP A 74 -5.32 7.48 -6.30
CA ASP A 74 -5.14 7.29 -7.74
C ASP A 74 -3.66 7.31 -8.17
N ALA A 75 -2.76 7.83 -7.33
CA ALA A 75 -1.33 7.88 -7.56
C ALA A 75 -0.57 6.73 -6.87
N LEU A 76 -1.27 5.84 -6.15
CA LEU A 76 -0.64 4.69 -5.49
C LEU A 76 -0.20 3.65 -6.50
N THR A 77 1.06 3.27 -6.43
CA THR A 77 1.63 2.16 -7.18
C THR A 77 2.07 1.09 -6.18
N ILE A 78 1.40 -0.06 -6.18
CA ILE A 78 1.82 -1.20 -5.37
C ILE A 78 2.94 -1.92 -6.13
N GLU A 79 4.20 -1.82 -5.68
CA GLU A 79 5.31 -2.60 -6.26
C GLU A 79 5.01 -4.10 -6.32
N GLN A 80 4.16 -4.60 -5.42
CA GLN A 80 3.74 -6.01 -5.42
C GLN A 80 2.76 -6.39 -6.54
N ILE A 81 1.94 -5.45 -7.06
CA ILE A 81 1.21 -5.69 -8.33
C ILE A 81 2.23 -5.79 -9.47
N ALA A 82 3.32 -5.03 -9.39
CA ALA A 82 4.46 -5.14 -10.30
C ALA A 82 5.41 -6.33 -10.00
N SER A 83 5.16 -7.15 -8.96
CA SER A 83 5.98 -8.34 -8.64
C SER A 83 5.21 -9.66 -8.70
N TYR A 84 3.87 -9.65 -8.77
CA TYR A 84 3.10 -10.77 -9.33
C TYR A 84 3.25 -10.88 -10.86
N GLU A 85 4.07 -10.02 -11.46
CA GLU A 85 4.59 -10.13 -12.81
C GLU A 85 5.58 -11.29 -12.89
N ASN A 86 5.11 -12.49 -13.19
CA ASN A 86 5.97 -13.36 -13.98
C ASN A 86 5.51 -13.31 -15.42
N TYR A 87 4.34 -13.79 -15.79
CA TYR A 87 3.85 -13.66 -17.16
C TYR A 87 2.33 -13.81 -17.18
N VAL A 88 1.64 -13.02 -18.00
CA VAL A 88 0.25 -13.30 -18.38
C VAL A 88 0.23 -13.74 -19.84
N THR A 89 -0.57 -14.76 -20.14
CA THR A 89 -0.76 -15.20 -21.52
C THR A 89 -1.73 -14.23 -22.19
N ASP A 90 -1.29 -13.59 -23.27
CA ASP A 90 -2.12 -12.73 -24.09
C ASP A 90 -3.31 -13.53 -24.64
N ALA A 91 -4.53 -13.07 -24.39
CA ALA A 91 -5.74 -13.79 -24.75
C ALA A 91 -6.00 -13.84 -26.27
N GLU A 92 -5.38 -12.93 -27.04
CA GLU A 92 -5.53 -12.84 -28.50
C GLU A 92 -4.41 -13.59 -29.22
N THR A 93 -3.18 -13.53 -28.69
CA THR A 93 -1.99 -14.08 -29.36
C THR A 93 -1.46 -15.36 -28.71
N GLY A 94 -1.86 -15.68 -27.47
CA GLY A 94 -1.34 -16.82 -26.72
C GLY A 94 0.11 -16.65 -26.24
N GLU A 95 0.70 -15.46 -26.38
CA GLU A 95 2.08 -15.18 -26.00
C GLU A 95 2.20 -14.80 -24.52
N LEU A 96 3.29 -15.22 -23.88
CA LEU A 96 3.63 -14.76 -22.53
C LEU A 96 4.13 -13.31 -22.61
N ARG A 97 3.33 -12.37 -22.09
CA ARG A 97 3.68 -10.94 -22.04
C ARG A 97 3.96 -10.49 -20.62
N PHE A 98 4.92 -9.58 -20.49
CA PHE A 98 5.19 -8.90 -19.22
C PHE A 98 3.95 -8.10 -18.83
N VAL A 99 3.43 -8.37 -17.64
CA VAL A 99 2.27 -7.67 -17.05
C VAL A 99 2.48 -6.15 -17.10
N LYS A 100 3.71 -5.67 -16.87
CA LYS A 100 4.13 -4.27 -17.05
C LYS A 100 3.76 -3.66 -18.40
N GLN A 101 3.82 -4.41 -19.50
CA GLN A 101 3.48 -3.90 -20.84
C GLN A 101 1.97 -3.82 -21.09
N VAL A 102 1.19 -4.66 -20.41
CA VAL A 102 -0.27 -4.73 -20.55
C VAL A 102 -0.94 -3.70 -19.64
N PHE A 103 -0.45 -3.55 -18.42
CA PHE A 103 -1.07 -2.71 -17.38
C PHE A 103 -0.42 -1.33 -17.19
N SER A 104 0.76 -1.06 -17.77
CA SER A 104 1.31 0.34 -17.83
C SER A 104 0.42 1.32 -18.60
N LYS A 105 -0.61 0.82 -19.27
CA LYS A 105 -1.60 1.61 -20.01
C LYS A 105 -2.97 1.68 -19.32
N LEU A 106 -3.11 1.07 -18.14
CA LEU A 106 -4.40 0.98 -17.44
C LEU A 106 -4.29 1.57 -16.03
N SER A 107 -5.17 2.53 -15.76
CA SER A 107 -5.39 3.08 -14.42
C SER A 107 -6.13 2.06 -13.53
N ILE A 108 -6.02 2.21 -12.21
CA ILE A 108 -6.74 1.37 -11.23
C ILE A 108 -8.26 1.39 -11.49
N GLN A 109 -8.82 2.50 -11.97
CA GLN A 109 -10.23 2.59 -12.36
C GLN A 109 -10.60 1.60 -13.47
N GLN A 110 -9.70 1.35 -14.43
CA GLN A 110 -9.94 0.40 -15.53
C GLN A 110 -9.78 -1.06 -15.10
N LEU A 111 -9.21 -1.31 -13.92
CA LEU A 111 -9.08 -2.65 -13.35
C LEU A 111 -10.29 -3.08 -12.53
N ILE A 112 -11.05 -2.11 -12.01
CA ILE A 112 -12.17 -2.36 -11.09
C ILE A 112 -13.51 -2.44 -11.86
N GLY A 113 -13.55 -1.95 -13.11
CA GLY A 113 -14.73 -1.94 -13.98
C GLY A 113 -15.36 -0.56 -14.07
#